data_AF-A0A0W0XSB1-F1
#
_entry.id   AF-A0A0W0XSB1-F1
#
_cell.length_a   1.000
_cell.length_b   1.000
_cell.length_c   1.000
_cell.angle_alpha   90.00
_cell.angle_beta   90.00
_cell.angle_gamma   90.00
#
_symmetry.space_group_name_H-M   'P 1'
#
loop_
_entity.id
_entity.type
_entity.pdbx_description
1 polymer ?
#
loop_
_entity_poly.entity_id
_entity_poly.type
_entity_poly.pdbx_seq_one_letter_code
_entity_poly.pdbx_strand_id
1 'polypeptide(L)'
;MDWVNYVTQRLQEKFLDFTTLSYEDRTAIAGLQLFISELESHTCAGRLIYTLNEPQQNRLLTLIKAISLATLIKLAIEDNSVDTLCRHPALERHWNERWRLSGRNPREMAIKNYQPVHEYLPQPTIPTFQLLQGIFLYSQYKTTSDAAMLHLYQAAEVGYFPALNVLTNYCLTQTDLHHKALVYAALAADYYWTPGYLLLAVTELKLEQYDKALFHLIIAEKLLPYSDAMINNAYQGQSLAVIAQPLMPSLDAHNWMEAKIKLAELSHLPLNMVTSRLYAQADRVVEEIKASFNPVPEEPDETKTASFCSPGLS
;
A
#
# COMPACT_ATOMS: atom_id res chain seq x y z
N MET A 1 -22.35 21.09 -8.93
CA MET A 1 -22.74 19.70 -9.26
C MET A 1 -21.89 18.80 -8.38
N ASP A 2 -22.48 18.03 -7.49
CA ASP A 2 -21.75 17.24 -6.48
C ASP A 2 -20.85 16.21 -7.16
N TRP A 3 -19.53 16.26 -6.90
CA TRP A 3 -18.55 15.38 -7.54
C TRP A 3 -18.75 13.91 -7.16
N VAL A 4 -19.25 13.67 -5.94
CA VAL A 4 -19.71 12.35 -5.49
C VAL A 4 -20.77 11.82 -6.45
N ASN A 5 -21.76 12.63 -6.83
CA ASN A 5 -22.81 12.22 -7.77
C ASN A 5 -22.28 11.97 -9.19
N TYR A 6 -21.25 12.69 -9.65
CA TYR A 6 -20.64 12.44 -10.97
C TYR A 6 -19.86 11.11 -11.01
N VAL A 7 -19.10 10.81 -9.96
CA VAL A 7 -18.37 9.53 -9.83
C VAL A 7 -19.36 8.37 -9.67
N THR A 8 -20.37 8.50 -8.81
CA THR A 8 -21.41 7.49 -8.62
C THR A 8 -22.20 7.21 -9.90
N GLN A 9 -22.44 8.22 -10.74
CA GLN A 9 -23.18 8.06 -12.00
C GLN A 9 -22.33 7.39 -13.10
N ARG A 10 -21.00 7.57 -13.11
CA ARG A 10 -20.07 6.87 -14.03
C ARG A 10 -19.70 5.45 -13.58
N LEU A 11 -19.81 5.15 -12.28
CA LEU A 11 -19.60 3.81 -11.72
C LEU A 11 -20.69 2.78 -12.12
N GLN A 12 -21.75 3.20 -12.81
CA GLN A 12 -22.82 2.30 -13.28
C GLN A 12 -22.54 1.61 -14.62
N GLU A 13 -21.45 1.96 -15.32
CA GLU A 13 -20.97 1.16 -16.44
C GLU A 13 -20.24 -0.07 -15.90
N LYS A 14 -20.76 -1.28 -16.18
CA LYS A 14 -20.08 -2.53 -15.86
C LYS A 14 -18.71 -2.54 -16.54
N PHE A 15 -17.66 -2.59 -15.74
CA PHE A 15 -16.26 -2.77 -16.13
C PHE A 15 -15.99 -4.11 -16.82
N LEU A 16 -16.84 -5.11 -16.60
CA LEU A 16 -16.66 -6.46 -17.14
C LEU A 16 -17.76 -6.87 -18.13
N ASP A 17 -17.38 -7.02 -19.39
CA ASP A 17 -18.16 -7.75 -20.40
C ASP A 17 -17.71 -9.22 -20.44
N PHE A 18 -18.50 -10.09 -19.80
CA PHE A 18 -18.26 -11.53 -19.74
C PHE A 18 -18.20 -12.21 -21.12
N THR A 19 -18.75 -11.61 -22.18
CA THR A 19 -18.74 -12.21 -23.52
C THR A 19 -17.35 -12.18 -24.17
N THR A 20 -16.50 -11.26 -23.73
CA THR A 20 -15.14 -11.05 -24.25
C THR A 20 -14.07 -11.86 -23.52
N LEU A 21 -14.44 -12.51 -22.41
CA LEU A 21 -13.52 -13.30 -21.60
C LEU A 21 -13.17 -14.64 -22.24
N SER A 22 -11.97 -15.15 -21.92
CA SER A 22 -11.56 -16.49 -22.33
C SER A 22 -12.52 -17.55 -21.76
N TYR A 23 -12.59 -18.72 -22.41
CA TYR A 23 -13.38 -19.84 -21.88
C TYR A 23 -12.90 -20.28 -20.49
N GLU A 24 -11.58 -20.23 -20.26
CA GLU A 24 -10.95 -20.56 -18.97
C GLU A 24 -11.39 -19.59 -17.87
N ASP A 25 -11.29 -18.28 -18.11
CA ASP A 25 -11.72 -17.25 -17.16
C ASP A 25 -13.21 -17.43 -16.84
N ARG A 26 -14.08 -17.57 -17.85
CA ARG A 26 -15.53 -17.75 -17.63
C ARG A 26 -15.85 -18.97 -16.76
N THR A 27 -15.19 -20.09 -17.03
CA THR A 27 -15.42 -21.35 -16.29
C THR A 27 -14.95 -21.22 -14.85
N ALA A 28 -13.79 -20.62 -14.63
CA ALA A 28 -13.24 -20.40 -13.30
C ALA A 28 -14.08 -19.40 -12.49
N ILE A 29 -14.60 -18.35 -13.12
CA ILE A 29 -15.50 -17.38 -12.47
C ILE A 29 -16.80 -18.04 -12.05
N ALA A 30 -17.42 -18.86 -12.90
CA ALA A 30 -18.61 -19.62 -12.52
C ALA A 30 -18.32 -20.54 -11.31
N GLY A 31 -17.16 -21.19 -11.31
CA GLY A 31 -16.71 -22.00 -10.17
C GLY A 31 -16.50 -21.19 -8.88
N LEU A 32 -15.97 -19.97 -8.99
CA LEU A 32 -15.80 -19.05 -7.86
C LEU A 32 -17.15 -18.55 -7.32
N GLN A 33 -18.10 -18.22 -8.18
CA GLN A 33 -19.44 -17.79 -7.77
C GLN A 33 -20.21 -18.91 -7.08
N LEU A 34 -20.09 -20.16 -7.56
CA LEU A 34 -20.64 -21.32 -6.88
C LEU A 34 -19.98 -21.51 -5.50
N PHE A 35 -18.67 -21.37 -5.42
CA PHE A 35 -17.95 -21.46 -4.15
C PHE A 35 -18.39 -20.38 -3.15
N ILE A 36 -18.57 -19.13 -3.59
CA ILE A 36 -19.13 -18.04 -2.77
C ILE A 36 -20.53 -18.41 -2.28
N SER A 37 -21.40 -18.90 -3.16
CA SER A 37 -22.78 -19.27 -2.81
C SER A 37 -22.82 -20.42 -1.79
N GLU A 38 -21.95 -21.43 -1.96
CA GLU A 38 -21.79 -22.53 -1.00
C GLU A 38 -21.36 -22.01 0.37
N LEU A 39 -20.41 -21.08 0.42
CA LEU A 39 -19.99 -20.45 1.66
C LEU A 39 -21.14 -19.67 2.30
N GLU A 40 -21.81 -18.80 1.55
CA GLU A 40 -22.92 -17.96 2.03
C GLU A 40 -24.08 -18.77 2.61
N SER A 41 -24.35 -19.95 2.06
CA SER A 41 -25.38 -20.88 2.58
C SER A 41 -25.11 -21.41 4.00
N HIS A 42 -23.91 -21.17 4.54
CA HIS A 42 -23.50 -21.55 5.90
C HIS A 42 -23.29 -20.33 6.83
N THR A 43 -23.76 -19.14 6.46
CA THR A 43 -23.50 -17.90 7.23
C THR A 43 -24.55 -17.55 8.28
N CYS A 44 -24.09 -16.88 9.34
CA CYS A 44 -24.93 -16.20 10.32
C CYS A 44 -24.79 -14.67 10.13
N ALA A 45 -25.92 -13.97 9.95
CA ALA A 45 -26.01 -12.51 9.87
C ALA A 45 -25.26 -11.81 8.70
N GLY A 46 -25.08 -12.47 7.55
CA GLY A 46 -24.69 -11.79 6.29
C GLY A 46 -23.27 -11.21 6.25
N ARG A 47 -22.37 -11.64 7.13
CA ARG A 47 -20.94 -11.34 7.04
C ARG A 47 -20.17 -12.63 6.73
N LEU A 48 -19.36 -12.61 5.66
CA LEU A 48 -18.42 -13.68 5.30
C LEU A 48 -17.28 -13.71 6.36
N ILE A 49 -17.54 -14.32 7.53
CA ILE A 49 -16.53 -14.58 8.56
C ILE A 49 -16.07 -16.02 8.39
N TYR A 50 -15.16 -16.32 7.47
CA TYR A 50 -14.63 -17.68 7.35
C TYR A 50 -13.21 -17.75 7.87
N THR A 51 -13.02 -18.64 8.83
CA THR A 51 -11.89 -19.57 8.81
C THR A 51 -12.23 -20.68 7.81
N LEU A 52 -11.68 -20.62 6.60
CA LEU A 52 -11.77 -21.71 5.64
C LEU A 52 -10.97 -22.91 6.15
N ASN A 53 -11.52 -24.13 6.03
CA ASN A 53 -10.72 -25.33 6.27
C ASN A 53 -9.71 -25.57 5.12
N GLU A 54 -8.70 -26.41 5.34
CA GLU A 54 -7.64 -26.65 4.36
C GLU A 54 -8.17 -27.07 2.95
N PRO A 55 -9.15 -27.99 2.82
CA PRO A 55 -9.76 -28.28 1.52
C PRO A 55 -10.38 -27.06 0.83
N GLN A 56 -11.09 -26.22 1.56
CA GLN A 56 -11.70 -24.99 1.04
C GLN A 56 -10.64 -23.97 0.61
N GLN A 57 -9.56 -23.83 1.40
CA GLN A 57 -8.43 -22.95 1.05
C GLN A 57 -7.76 -23.40 -0.26
N ASN A 58 -7.51 -24.70 -0.42
CA ASN A 58 -6.92 -25.27 -1.63
C ASN A 58 -7.83 -25.11 -2.86
N ARG A 59 -9.15 -25.31 -2.68
CA ARG A 59 -10.13 -25.06 -3.75
C ARG A 59 -10.14 -23.59 -4.15
N LEU A 60 -10.18 -22.67 -3.19
CA LEU A 60 -10.14 -21.22 -3.45
C LEU A 60 -8.87 -20.85 -4.23
N LEU A 61 -7.69 -21.27 -3.76
CA LEU A 61 -6.43 -20.99 -4.44
C LEU A 61 -6.41 -21.51 -5.89
N THR A 62 -7.01 -22.67 -6.14
CA THR A 62 -7.10 -23.26 -7.49
C THR A 62 -7.99 -22.42 -8.41
N LEU A 63 -9.16 -22.01 -7.92
CA LEU A 63 -10.08 -21.15 -8.67
C LEU A 63 -9.44 -19.79 -8.98
N ILE A 64 -8.79 -19.19 -7.99
CA ILE A 64 -8.10 -17.90 -8.13
C ILE A 64 -6.96 -17.96 -9.15
N LYS A 65 -6.15 -19.02 -9.13
CA LYS A 65 -5.04 -19.20 -10.10
C LYS A 65 -5.52 -19.40 -11.53
N ALA A 66 -6.74 -19.90 -11.72
CA ALA A 66 -7.33 -20.16 -13.04
C ALA A 66 -7.91 -18.89 -13.69
N ILE A 67 -8.13 -17.82 -12.94
CA ILE A 67 -8.62 -16.53 -13.46
C ILE A 67 -7.42 -15.61 -13.71
N SER A 68 -7.36 -14.96 -14.87
CA SER A 68 -6.34 -13.95 -15.12
C SER A 68 -6.42 -12.79 -14.12
N LEU A 69 -5.25 -12.27 -13.70
CA LEU A 69 -5.19 -11.22 -12.66
C LEU A 69 -6.01 -9.97 -13.03
N ALA A 70 -5.96 -9.56 -14.30
CA ALA A 70 -6.73 -8.41 -14.77
C ALA A 70 -8.24 -8.63 -14.68
N THR A 71 -8.72 -9.81 -15.07
CA THR A 71 -10.14 -10.19 -14.93
C THR A 71 -10.55 -10.27 -13.47
N LEU A 72 -9.72 -10.88 -12.62
CA LEU A 72 -10.00 -11.01 -11.18
C LEU A 72 -10.06 -9.65 -10.48
N ILE A 73 -9.16 -8.71 -10.80
CA ILE A 73 -9.19 -7.36 -10.25
C ILE A 73 -10.47 -6.63 -10.67
N LYS A 74 -10.86 -6.71 -11.95
CA LYS A 74 -12.12 -6.10 -12.42
C LYS A 74 -13.33 -6.69 -11.70
N LEU A 75 -13.38 -8.01 -11.52
CA LEU A 75 -14.43 -8.67 -10.74
C LEU A 75 -14.46 -8.21 -9.29
N ALA A 76 -13.32 -8.12 -8.63
CA ALA A 76 -13.23 -7.65 -7.25
C ALA A 76 -13.67 -6.18 -7.09
N ILE A 77 -13.42 -5.33 -8.09
CA ILE A 77 -13.92 -3.94 -8.09
C ILE A 77 -15.44 -3.89 -8.16
N GLU A 78 -16.07 -4.81 -8.90
CA GLU A 78 -17.53 -4.87 -9.08
C GLU A 78 -18.26 -5.65 -7.98
N ASP A 79 -17.59 -6.62 -7.36
CA ASP A 79 -18.17 -7.58 -6.42
C ASP A 79 -17.35 -7.65 -5.12
N ASN A 80 -17.92 -7.09 -4.05
CA ASN A 80 -17.28 -7.04 -2.74
C ASN A 80 -17.08 -8.44 -2.10
N SER A 81 -17.89 -9.44 -2.46
CA SER A 81 -17.69 -10.82 -2.00
C SER A 81 -16.42 -11.43 -2.61
N VAL A 82 -16.19 -11.17 -3.91
CA VAL A 82 -14.95 -11.56 -4.60
C VAL A 82 -13.74 -10.84 -4.00
N ASP A 83 -13.84 -9.53 -3.79
CA ASP A 83 -12.77 -8.71 -3.19
C ASP A 83 -12.41 -9.18 -1.78
N THR A 84 -13.41 -9.51 -0.96
CA THR A 84 -13.22 -10.06 0.38
C THR A 84 -12.53 -11.42 0.34
N LEU A 85 -12.93 -12.32 -0.57
CA LEU A 85 -12.26 -13.61 -0.74
C LEU A 85 -10.82 -13.45 -1.25
N CYS A 86 -10.57 -12.53 -2.17
CA CYS A 86 -9.21 -12.27 -2.66
C CYS A 86 -8.29 -11.77 -1.54
N ARG A 87 -8.83 -11.08 -0.53
CA ARG A 87 -8.06 -10.65 0.66
C ARG A 87 -7.96 -11.71 1.76
N HIS A 88 -8.49 -12.92 1.56
CA HIS A 88 -8.42 -13.97 2.56
C HIS A 88 -6.96 -14.40 2.85
N PRO A 89 -6.55 -14.59 4.12
CA PRO A 89 -5.15 -14.91 4.49
C PRO A 89 -4.56 -16.14 3.77
N ALA A 90 -5.38 -17.14 3.47
CA ALA A 90 -4.96 -18.33 2.70
C ALA A 90 -4.35 -18.01 1.31
N LEU A 91 -4.66 -16.84 0.75
CA LEU A 91 -4.13 -16.39 -0.53
C LEU A 91 -2.91 -15.47 -0.39
N GLU A 92 -2.53 -15.06 0.82
CA GLU A 92 -1.48 -14.06 1.05
C GLU A 92 -0.15 -14.47 0.42
N ARG A 93 0.28 -15.72 0.61
CA ARG A 93 1.50 -16.24 -0.02
C ARG A 93 1.45 -16.17 -1.54
N HIS A 94 0.28 -16.43 -2.13
CA HIS A 94 0.10 -16.33 -3.59
C HIS A 94 0.24 -14.88 -4.06
N TRP A 95 -0.39 -13.94 -3.35
CA TRP A 95 -0.33 -12.52 -3.68
C TRP A 95 1.05 -11.91 -3.46
N ASN A 96 1.72 -12.25 -2.37
CA ASN A 96 3.09 -11.82 -2.09
C ASN A 96 4.04 -12.20 -3.23
N GLU A 97 3.92 -13.41 -3.75
CA GLU A 97 4.72 -13.86 -4.89
C GLU A 97 4.36 -13.10 -6.18
N ARG A 98 3.07 -12.91 -6.46
CA ARG A 98 2.62 -12.12 -7.63
C ARG A 98 3.10 -10.67 -7.56
N TRP A 99 3.07 -10.07 -6.37
CA TRP A 99 3.53 -8.71 -6.13
C TRP A 99 5.03 -8.57 -6.31
N ARG A 100 5.82 -9.47 -5.71
CA ARG A 100 7.28 -9.55 -5.92
C ARG A 100 7.64 -9.54 -7.40
N LEU A 101 6.99 -10.41 -8.17
CA LEU A 101 7.19 -10.57 -9.61
C LEU A 101 6.71 -9.39 -10.45
N SER A 102 5.90 -8.48 -9.88
CA SER A 102 5.45 -7.26 -10.56
C SER A 102 6.49 -6.13 -10.53
N GLY A 103 7.61 -6.32 -9.81
CA GLY A 103 8.72 -5.37 -9.77
C GLY A 103 9.39 -5.18 -11.13
N ARG A 104 10.17 -4.10 -11.28
CA ARG A 104 10.84 -3.75 -12.55
C ARG A 104 11.83 -4.80 -13.05
N ASN A 105 12.48 -5.55 -12.15
CA ASN A 105 13.45 -6.57 -12.51
C ASN A 105 13.51 -7.67 -11.44
N PRO A 106 12.55 -8.60 -11.43
CA PRO A 106 12.51 -9.68 -10.44
C PRO A 106 13.75 -10.58 -10.52
N ARG A 107 14.08 -11.29 -9.44
CA ARG A 107 15.31 -12.10 -9.31
C ARG A 107 15.55 -13.04 -10.47
N GLU A 108 14.50 -13.70 -10.96
CA GLU A 108 14.57 -14.62 -12.11
C GLU A 108 14.98 -13.92 -13.40
N MET A 109 14.59 -12.66 -13.57
CA MET A 109 14.96 -11.81 -14.70
C MET A 109 16.36 -11.21 -14.50
N ALA A 110 16.65 -10.75 -13.28
CA ALA A 110 17.93 -10.18 -12.86
C ALA A 110 19.10 -11.15 -13.10
N ILE A 111 18.91 -12.44 -12.78
CA ILE A 111 19.90 -13.49 -13.03
C ILE A 111 20.20 -13.63 -14.54
N LYS A 112 19.18 -13.49 -15.39
CA LYS A 112 19.32 -13.66 -16.85
C LYS A 112 19.97 -12.45 -17.52
N ASN A 113 19.69 -11.25 -17.03
CA ASN A 113 20.15 -9.99 -17.65
C ASN A 113 21.35 -9.35 -16.93
N TYR A 114 21.81 -9.94 -15.82
CA TYR A 114 22.90 -9.43 -14.98
C TYR A 114 22.67 -8.01 -14.44
N GLN A 115 21.40 -7.61 -14.25
CA GLN A 115 21.01 -6.32 -13.68
C GLN A 115 20.59 -6.46 -12.20
N PRO A 116 20.61 -5.37 -11.41
CA PRO A 116 20.17 -5.39 -10.02
C PRO A 116 18.72 -5.85 -9.86
N VAL A 117 18.43 -6.59 -8.78
CA VAL A 117 17.08 -7.04 -8.45
C VAL A 117 16.24 -5.85 -8.01
N HIS A 118 15.10 -5.64 -8.69
CA HIS A 118 14.09 -4.65 -8.33
C HIS A 118 12.73 -5.35 -8.23
N GLU A 119 12.47 -5.92 -7.06
CA GLU A 119 11.22 -6.59 -6.70
C GLU A 119 10.37 -5.67 -5.84
N TYR A 120 9.06 -5.85 -5.84
CA TYR A 120 8.26 -5.28 -4.77
C TYR A 120 8.33 -6.16 -3.51
N LEU A 121 8.15 -5.55 -2.35
CA LEU A 121 8.13 -6.22 -1.06
C LEU A 121 6.71 -6.13 -0.47
N PRO A 122 6.17 -7.19 0.14
CA PRO A 122 4.96 -7.07 0.95
C PRO A 122 5.14 -6.03 2.05
N GLN A 123 4.10 -5.27 2.38
CA GLN A 123 4.11 -4.26 3.44
C GLN A 123 2.96 -4.48 4.42
N PRO A 124 3.13 -4.17 5.71
CA PRO A 124 2.14 -4.47 6.74
C PRO A 124 0.88 -3.59 6.68
N THR A 125 0.96 -2.44 6.02
CA THR A 125 -0.09 -1.40 6.00
C THR A 125 -1.15 -1.61 4.93
N ILE A 126 -0.84 -2.37 3.87
CA ILE A 126 -1.75 -2.61 2.75
C ILE A 126 -1.67 -4.09 2.36
N PRO A 127 -2.80 -4.84 2.39
CA PRO A 127 -2.89 -6.18 1.83
C PRO A 127 -2.37 -6.25 0.40
N THR A 128 -1.57 -7.25 0.08
CA THR A 128 -0.88 -7.35 -1.22
C THR A 128 -1.83 -7.41 -2.42
N PHE A 129 -3.03 -7.97 -2.27
CA PHE A 129 -4.04 -7.92 -3.34
C PHE A 129 -4.49 -6.48 -3.66
N GLN A 130 -4.60 -5.61 -2.65
CA GLN A 130 -4.90 -4.18 -2.87
C GLN A 130 -3.74 -3.45 -3.57
N LEU A 131 -2.48 -3.80 -3.27
CA LEU A 131 -1.32 -3.28 -4.02
C LEU A 131 -1.39 -3.69 -5.51
N LEU A 132 -1.80 -4.93 -5.80
CA LEU A 132 -2.01 -5.42 -7.16
C LEU A 132 -3.18 -4.70 -7.87
N GLN A 133 -4.27 -4.40 -7.16
CA GLN A 133 -5.34 -3.54 -7.67
C GLN A 133 -4.81 -2.15 -8.03
N GLY A 134 -4.00 -1.56 -7.14
CA GLY A 134 -3.40 -0.24 -7.31
C GLY A 134 -2.52 -0.12 -8.55
N ILE A 135 -1.58 -1.05 -8.74
CA ILE A 135 -0.70 -1.05 -9.93
C ILE A 135 -1.49 -1.29 -11.21
N PHE A 136 -2.51 -2.16 -11.19
CA PHE A 136 -3.38 -2.40 -12.34
C PHE A 136 -4.14 -1.13 -12.72
N LEU A 137 -4.84 -0.50 -11.78
CA LEU A 137 -5.60 0.72 -12.02
C LEU A 137 -4.70 1.86 -12.50
N TYR A 138 -3.53 2.04 -11.87
CA TYR A 138 -2.57 3.05 -12.30
C TYR A 138 -2.02 2.79 -13.71
N SER A 139 -1.89 1.52 -14.13
CA SER A 139 -1.53 1.19 -15.51
C SER A 139 -2.63 1.60 -16.50
N GLN A 140 -3.91 1.48 -16.14
CA GLN A 140 -5.05 1.93 -16.96
C GLN A 140 -5.14 3.46 -17.05
N TYR A 141 -4.71 4.18 -16.03
CA TYR A 141 -4.54 5.64 -16.12
C TYR A 141 -3.51 6.03 -17.19
N LYS A 142 -2.41 5.28 -17.33
CA LYS A 142 -1.33 5.58 -18.28
C LYS A 142 -1.67 5.32 -19.74
N THR A 143 -2.76 4.61 -20.05
CA THR A 143 -3.15 4.29 -21.43
C THR A 143 -3.94 5.40 -22.14
N THR A 144 -4.09 6.58 -21.53
CA THR A 144 -4.74 7.78 -22.13
C THR A 144 -6.20 7.55 -22.55
N SER A 145 -6.97 6.87 -21.70
CA SER A 145 -8.42 6.70 -21.89
C SER A 145 -9.21 7.91 -21.39
N ASP A 146 -10.46 8.08 -21.86
CA ASP A 146 -11.39 9.10 -21.34
C ASP A 146 -11.66 8.95 -19.83
N ALA A 147 -11.43 7.74 -19.29
CA ALA A 147 -11.56 7.40 -17.88
C ALA A 147 -10.21 7.46 -17.12
N ALA A 148 -9.15 8.02 -17.70
CA ALA A 148 -7.81 8.02 -17.10
C ALA A 148 -7.81 8.55 -15.66
N MET A 149 -8.44 9.70 -15.41
CA MET A 149 -8.49 10.28 -14.07
C MET A 149 -9.29 9.42 -13.09
N LEU A 150 -10.35 8.73 -13.53
CA LEU A 150 -11.10 7.82 -12.68
C LEU A 150 -10.21 6.68 -12.18
N HIS A 151 -9.44 6.04 -13.07
CA HIS A 151 -8.50 4.99 -12.68
C HIS A 151 -7.40 5.51 -11.74
N LEU A 152 -6.95 6.76 -11.92
CA LEU A 152 -5.98 7.37 -11.01
C LEU A 152 -6.58 7.55 -9.60
N TYR A 153 -7.82 8.00 -9.49
CA TYR A 153 -8.52 8.11 -8.20
C TYR A 153 -8.70 6.74 -7.54
N GLN A 154 -9.19 5.74 -8.29
CA GLN A 154 -9.37 4.39 -7.77
C GLN A 154 -8.04 3.77 -7.31
N ALA A 155 -6.94 4.00 -8.04
CA ALA A 155 -5.62 3.56 -7.63
C ALA A 155 -5.17 4.22 -6.31
N ALA A 156 -5.52 5.48 -6.09
CA ALA A 156 -5.22 6.18 -4.85
C ALA A 156 -6.12 5.72 -3.68
N GLU A 157 -7.39 5.39 -3.94
CA GLU A 157 -8.33 4.84 -2.95
C GLU A 157 -7.85 3.51 -2.36
N VAL A 158 -7.27 2.63 -3.20
CA VAL A 158 -6.61 1.39 -2.74
C VAL A 158 -5.19 1.61 -2.19
N GLY A 159 -4.80 2.88 -2.01
CA GLY A 159 -3.55 3.24 -1.36
C GLY A 159 -2.31 3.07 -2.23
N TYR A 160 -2.37 3.18 -3.57
CA TYR A 160 -1.17 3.05 -4.40
C TYR A 160 -0.31 4.33 -4.40
N PHE A 161 0.91 4.25 -3.87
CA PHE A 161 1.78 5.44 -3.69
C PHE A 161 1.98 6.28 -4.96
N PRO A 162 2.30 5.72 -6.14
CA PRO A 162 2.43 6.53 -7.35
C PRO A 162 1.16 7.32 -7.71
N ALA A 163 -0.03 6.76 -7.45
CA ALA A 163 -1.29 7.46 -7.68
C ALA A 163 -1.48 8.62 -6.69
N LEU A 164 -1.25 8.36 -5.39
CA LEU A 164 -1.30 9.37 -4.33
C LEU A 164 -0.32 10.53 -4.60
N ASN A 165 0.91 10.21 -5.02
CA ASN A 165 1.91 11.22 -5.38
C ASN A 165 1.48 12.07 -6.58
N VAL A 166 0.94 11.46 -7.65
CA VAL A 166 0.45 12.21 -8.82
C VAL A 166 -0.71 13.12 -8.43
N LEU A 167 -1.69 12.62 -7.66
CA LEU A 167 -2.84 13.41 -7.22
C LEU A 167 -2.43 14.56 -6.28
N THR A 168 -1.50 14.31 -5.37
CA THR A 168 -0.94 15.35 -4.48
C THR A 168 -0.35 16.50 -5.30
N ASN A 169 0.51 16.18 -6.27
CA ASN A 169 1.13 17.20 -7.12
C ASN A 169 0.11 17.91 -8.03
N TYR A 170 -0.87 17.18 -8.58
CA TYR A 170 -1.95 17.76 -9.37
C TYR A 170 -2.83 18.73 -8.56
N CYS A 171 -3.12 18.41 -7.30
CA CYS A 171 -3.88 19.30 -6.43
C CYS A 171 -3.06 20.51 -5.98
N LEU A 172 -1.73 20.40 -5.85
CA LEU A 172 -0.86 21.54 -5.51
C LEU A 172 -0.82 22.63 -6.59
N THR A 173 -1.03 22.28 -7.87
CA THR A 173 -1.07 23.28 -8.96
C THR A 173 -2.37 24.08 -9.00
N GLN A 174 -3.37 23.70 -8.18
CA GLN A 174 -4.70 24.29 -8.15
C GLN A 174 -4.99 24.81 -6.74
N THR A 175 -5.05 26.13 -6.57
CA THR A 175 -5.16 26.78 -5.25
C THR A 175 -6.42 26.36 -4.47
N ASP A 176 -7.52 26.07 -5.15
CA ASP A 176 -8.77 25.58 -4.57
C ASP A 176 -8.68 24.12 -4.08
N LEU A 177 -7.69 23.36 -4.55
CA LEU A 177 -7.49 21.94 -4.24
C LEU A 177 -6.35 21.67 -3.26
N HIS A 178 -5.70 22.69 -2.70
CA HIS A 178 -4.59 22.52 -1.74
C HIS A 178 -4.97 21.64 -0.54
N HIS A 179 -6.21 21.74 -0.04
CA HIS A 179 -6.71 20.85 1.01
C HIS A 179 -6.72 19.37 0.58
N LYS A 180 -7.04 19.06 -0.68
CA LYS A 180 -6.99 17.69 -1.21
C LYS A 180 -5.56 17.18 -1.35
N ALA A 181 -4.61 18.06 -1.67
CA ALA A 181 -3.20 17.67 -1.68
C ALA A 181 -2.73 17.17 -0.31
N LEU A 182 -3.12 17.87 0.77
CA LEU A 182 -2.84 17.44 2.13
C LEU A 182 -3.54 16.11 2.48
N VAL A 183 -4.78 15.89 2.03
CA VAL A 183 -5.50 14.62 2.23
C VAL A 183 -4.77 13.46 1.54
N TYR A 184 -4.37 13.58 0.28
CA TYR A 184 -3.65 12.52 -0.42
C TYR A 184 -2.25 12.27 0.16
N ALA A 185 -1.55 13.31 0.59
CA ALA A 185 -0.26 13.16 1.24
C ALA A 185 -0.38 12.51 2.64
N ALA A 186 -1.42 12.82 3.40
CA ALA A 186 -1.72 12.16 4.67
C ALA A 186 -2.06 10.67 4.48
N LEU A 187 -2.90 10.34 3.49
CA LEU A 187 -3.15 8.94 3.12
C LEU A 187 -1.86 8.21 2.74
N ALA A 188 -0.95 8.87 2.02
CA ALA A 188 0.35 8.29 1.73
C ALA A 188 1.18 8.05 3.01
N ALA A 189 1.11 8.96 4.00
CA ALA A 189 1.79 8.80 5.29
C ALA A 189 1.27 7.59 6.08
N ASP A 190 -0.05 7.40 6.10
CA ASP A 190 -0.70 6.26 6.76
C ASP A 190 -0.27 4.92 6.14
N TYR A 191 -0.16 4.88 4.81
CA TYR A 191 0.15 3.65 4.09
C TYR A 191 1.64 3.38 3.90
N TYR A 192 2.47 4.41 3.75
CA TYR A 192 3.87 4.26 3.33
C TYR A 192 4.89 4.80 4.32
N TRP A 193 4.47 5.29 5.49
CA TRP A 193 5.40 5.72 6.55
C TRP A 193 6.42 6.72 6.01
N THR A 194 7.72 6.43 6.02
CA THR A 194 8.77 7.38 5.59
C THR A 194 8.49 8.05 4.24
N PRO A 195 8.25 7.32 3.12
CA PRO A 195 7.85 7.93 1.85
C PRO A 195 6.63 8.86 1.94
N GLY A 196 5.63 8.47 2.71
CA GLY A 196 4.39 9.22 2.85
C GLY A 196 4.51 10.47 3.70
N TYR A 197 5.16 10.37 4.88
CA TYR A 197 5.48 11.51 5.72
C TYR A 197 6.43 12.50 5.03
N LEU A 198 7.30 12.01 4.16
CA LEU A 198 8.13 12.88 3.33
C LEU A 198 7.30 13.62 2.27
N LEU A 199 6.37 12.93 1.59
CA LEU A 199 5.42 13.57 0.67
C LEU A 199 4.58 14.62 1.40
N LEU A 200 4.13 14.34 2.62
CA LEU A 200 3.39 15.27 3.46
C LEU A 200 4.23 16.48 3.85
N ALA A 201 5.46 16.28 4.31
CA ALA A 201 6.39 17.37 4.64
C ALA A 201 6.68 18.28 3.43
N VAL A 202 6.87 17.69 2.24
CA VAL A 202 7.08 18.45 0.99
C VAL A 202 5.82 19.23 0.60
N THR A 203 4.65 18.63 0.79
CA THR A 203 3.36 19.28 0.50
C THR A 203 3.16 20.48 1.42
N GLU A 204 3.43 20.35 2.71
CA GLU A 204 3.35 21.43 3.69
C GLU A 204 4.39 22.52 3.46
N LEU A 205 5.63 22.15 3.08
CA LEU A 205 6.67 23.10 2.68
C LEU A 205 6.20 23.98 1.51
N LYS A 206 5.61 23.38 0.47
CA LYS A 206 5.06 24.11 -0.69
C LYS A 206 3.87 25.01 -0.34
N LEU A 207 3.19 24.72 0.75
CA LEU A 207 2.09 25.53 1.30
C LEU A 207 2.55 26.47 2.43
N GLU A 208 3.86 26.63 2.60
CA GLU A 208 4.49 27.51 3.61
C GLU A 208 4.11 27.17 5.07
N GLN A 209 3.73 25.91 5.32
CA GLN A 209 3.44 25.38 6.66
C GLN A 209 4.70 24.75 7.26
N TYR A 210 5.72 25.58 7.48
CA TYR A 210 7.08 25.12 7.81
C TYR A 210 7.18 24.32 9.11
N ASP A 211 6.40 24.68 10.13
CA ASP A 211 6.38 24.01 11.45
C ASP A 211 5.87 22.57 11.34
N LYS A 212 4.82 22.36 10.54
CA LYS A 212 4.30 21.03 10.24
C LYS A 212 5.23 20.24 9.33
N ALA A 213 5.80 20.89 8.31
CA ALA A 213 6.79 20.26 7.43
C ALA A 213 8.00 19.75 8.23
N LEU A 214 8.49 20.53 9.20
CA LEU A 214 9.53 20.11 10.13
C LEU A 214 9.09 18.90 10.95
N PHE A 215 7.89 18.96 11.53
CA PHE A 215 7.35 17.87 12.34
C PHE A 215 7.25 16.55 11.57
N HIS A 216 6.67 16.56 10.37
CA HIS A 216 6.53 15.37 9.53
C HIS A 216 7.86 14.88 8.96
N LEU A 217 8.84 15.76 8.72
CA LEU A 217 10.19 15.35 8.35
C LEU A 217 10.89 14.60 9.49
N ILE A 218 10.70 15.02 10.75
CA ILE A 218 11.21 14.31 11.93
C ILE A 218 10.54 12.94 12.06
N ILE A 219 9.23 12.83 11.83
CA ILE A 219 8.52 11.54 11.83
C ILE A 219 9.07 10.62 10.72
N ALA A 220 9.23 11.13 9.49
CA ALA A 220 9.78 10.37 8.38
C ALA A 220 11.17 9.80 8.71
N GLU A 221 12.02 10.57 9.41
CA GLU A 221 13.36 10.16 9.83
C GLU A 221 13.30 9.03 10.84
N LYS A 222 12.42 9.15 11.84
CA LYS A 222 12.24 8.15 12.90
C LYS A 222 11.60 6.86 12.39
N LEU A 223 10.78 6.91 11.35
CA LEU A 223 10.19 5.73 10.71
C LEU A 223 11.13 5.03 9.71
N LEU A 224 12.26 5.65 9.37
CA LEU A 224 13.18 5.14 8.35
C LEU A 224 13.66 3.69 8.63
N PRO A 225 14.03 3.30 9.87
CA PRO A 225 14.44 1.93 10.18
C PRO A 225 13.33 0.87 10.01
N TYR A 226 12.08 1.28 9.86
CA TYR A 226 10.93 0.38 9.75
C TYR A 226 10.31 0.39 8.35
N SER A 227 10.79 1.27 7.45
CA SER A 227 10.09 1.58 6.20
C SER A 227 10.73 0.94 4.96
N ASP A 228 11.61 -0.05 5.09
CA ASP A 228 12.35 -0.64 3.95
C ASP A 228 11.43 -1.10 2.81
N ALA A 229 10.36 -1.84 3.15
CA ALA A 229 9.39 -2.31 2.17
C ALA A 229 8.65 -1.14 1.49
N MET A 230 8.19 -0.15 2.27
CA MET A 230 7.48 1.03 1.77
C MET A 230 8.38 1.88 0.87
N ILE A 231 9.63 2.09 1.26
CA ILE A 231 10.65 2.82 0.49
C ILE A 231 10.91 2.09 -0.84
N ASN A 232 11.16 0.79 -0.79
CA ASN A 232 11.37 -0.01 -1.97
C ASN A 232 10.14 0.02 -2.91
N ASN A 233 8.94 -0.05 -2.37
CA ASN A 233 7.71 -0.05 -3.17
C ASN A 233 7.44 1.33 -3.80
N ALA A 234 7.58 2.40 -3.03
CA ALA A 234 7.35 3.77 -3.49
C ALA A 234 8.33 4.19 -4.59
N TYR A 235 9.59 3.77 -4.50
CA TYR A 235 10.68 4.30 -5.34
C TYR A 235 11.42 3.25 -6.18
N GLN A 236 11.10 1.96 -6.06
CA GLN A 236 11.64 0.87 -6.88
C GLN A 236 13.18 0.83 -6.91
N GLY A 237 13.80 0.82 -5.73
CA GLY A 237 15.26 0.70 -5.57
C GLY A 237 16.06 2.00 -5.78
N GLN A 238 15.39 3.16 -5.87
CA GLN A 238 16.08 4.45 -5.93
C GLN A 238 16.72 4.82 -4.58
N SER A 239 17.81 5.60 -4.65
CA SER A 239 18.56 6.02 -3.47
C SER A 239 17.82 7.06 -2.62
N LEU A 240 18.23 7.20 -1.36
CA LEU A 240 17.75 8.25 -0.45
C LEU A 240 17.88 9.67 -1.03
N ALA A 241 18.83 9.90 -1.93
CA ALA A 241 18.97 11.19 -2.61
C ALA A 241 17.76 11.50 -3.52
N VAL A 242 17.21 10.48 -4.20
CA VAL A 242 16.00 10.64 -5.03
C VAL A 242 14.78 10.81 -4.14
N ILE A 243 14.72 10.08 -3.04
CA ILE A 243 13.66 10.18 -2.03
C ILE A 243 13.59 11.61 -1.49
N ALA A 244 14.74 12.21 -1.15
CA ALA A 244 14.85 13.55 -0.59
C ALA A 244 14.84 14.69 -1.64
N GLN A 245 14.90 14.37 -2.94
CA GLN A 245 14.97 15.34 -4.03
C GLN A 245 13.88 16.42 -3.97
N PRO A 246 12.62 16.16 -3.58
CA PRO A 246 11.61 17.21 -3.55
C PRO A 246 11.77 18.23 -2.42
N LEU A 247 12.60 17.96 -1.42
CA LEU A 247 12.78 18.78 -0.22
C LEU A 247 14.13 19.52 -0.22
N MET A 248 15.21 18.83 -0.58
CA MET A 248 16.58 19.32 -0.45
C MET A 248 16.87 20.59 -1.27
N PRO A 249 16.56 20.66 -2.58
CA PRO A 249 16.83 21.86 -3.39
C PRO A 249 15.97 23.05 -2.98
N SER A 250 14.72 22.81 -2.53
CA SER A 250 13.82 23.87 -2.09
C SER A 250 14.29 24.56 -0.79
N LEU A 251 15.10 23.87 0.01
CA LEU A 251 15.65 24.38 1.26
C LEU A 251 17.14 24.74 1.18
N ASP A 252 17.78 24.55 0.01
CA ASP A 252 19.24 24.63 -0.15
C ASP A 252 19.98 23.77 0.90
N ALA A 253 19.51 22.53 1.08
CA ALA A 253 20.02 21.59 2.07
C ALA A 253 20.68 20.38 1.40
N HIS A 254 21.77 19.88 1.98
CA HIS A 254 22.52 18.72 1.44
C HIS A 254 22.14 17.40 2.13
N ASN A 255 21.50 17.49 3.31
CA ASN A 255 21.11 16.35 4.12
C ASN A 255 19.88 16.68 4.99
N TRP A 256 19.33 15.65 5.64
CA TRP A 256 18.14 15.76 6.47
C TRP A 256 18.33 16.66 7.70
N MET A 257 19.55 16.73 8.25
CA MET A 257 19.84 17.61 9.38
C MET A 257 19.76 19.08 8.97
N GLU A 258 20.44 19.45 7.87
CA GLU A 258 20.39 20.79 7.31
C GLU A 258 18.96 21.20 6.94
N ALA A 259 18.20 20.30 6.32
CA ALA A 259 16.81 20.56 5.98
C ALA A 259 15.94 20.87 7.23
N LYS A 260 16.12 20.12 8.32
CA LYS A 260 15.43 20.37 9.60
C LYS A 260 15.84 21.71 10.22
N ILE A 261 17.13 22.07 10.17
CA ILE A 261 17.61 23.38 10.66
C ILE A 261 16.97 24.50 9.85
N LYS A 262 16.95 24.39 8.52
CA LYS A 262 16.33 25.38 7.62
C LYS A 262 14.84 25.54 7.86
N LEU A 263 14.12 24.43 8.04
CA LEU A 263 12.71 24.49 8.40
C LEU A 263 12.49 25.14 9.77
N ALA A 264 13.32 24.84 10.77
CA ALA A 264 13.24 25.50 12.08
C ALA A 264 13.48 27.01 12.00
N GLU A 265 14.44 27.45 11.19
CA GLU A 265 14.69 28.87 10.91
C GLU A 265 13.47 29.54 10.27
N LEU A 266 12.89 28.92 9.23
CA LEU A 266 11.69 29.41 8.53
C LEU A 266 10.44 29.43 9.43
N SER A 267 10.33 28.47 10.36
CA SER A 267 9.26 28.42 11.36
C SER A 267 9.47 29.37 12.54
N HIS A 268 10.60 30.08 12.61
CA HIS A 268 11.00 30.86 13.78
C HIS A 268 11.01 30.06 15.10
N LEU A 269 11.32 28.76 15.01
CA LEU A 269 11.35 27.86 16.16
C LEU A 269 12.76 27.79 16.76
N PRO A 270 12.93 28.06 18.07
CA PRO A 270 14.20 27.83 18.75
C PRO A 270 14.62 26.35 18.66
N LEU A 271 15.90 26.09 18.34
CA LEU A 271 16.42 24.73 18.20
C LEU A 271 16.21 23.85 19.45
N ASN A 272 16.23 24.45 20.64
CA ASN A 272 15.92 23.73 21.89
C ASN A 272 14.45 23.28 21.96
N MET A 273 13.50 24.02 21.40
CA MET A 273 12.10 23.58 21.29
C MET A 273 11.97 22.45 20.28
N VAL A 274 12.72 22.49 19.18
CA VAL A 274 12.75 21.40 18.19
C VAL A 274 13.23 20.11 18.88
N THR A 275 14.40 20.13 19.51
CA THR A 275 15.01 18.93 20.12
C THR A 275 14.27 18.40 21.34
N SER A 276 13.61 19.25 22.14
CA SER A 276 12.91 18.81 23.35
C SER A 276 11.43 18.50 23.13
N ARG A 277 10.70 19.29 22.33
CA ARG A 277 9.25 19.18 22.20
C ARG A 277 8.83 18.48 20.92
N LEU A 278 9.32 18.92 19.76
CA LEU A 278 8.92 18.32 18.48
C LEU A 278 9.41 16.88 18.37
N TYR A 279 10.66 16.61 18.76
CA TYR A 279 11.18 15.24 18.80
C TYR A 279 10.37 14.33 19.73
N ALA A 280 10.02 14.79 20.94
CA ALA A 280 9.20 14.02 21.88
C ALA A 280 7.75 13.82 21.41
N GLN A 281 7.19 14.77 20.64
CA GLN A 281 5.90 14.59 19.97
C GLN A 281 5.99 13.58 18.84
N ALA A 282 7.03 13.66 18.01
CA ALA A 282 7.25 12.72 16.92
C ALA A 282 7.48 11.30 17.43
N ASP A 283 8.22 11.14 18.54
CA ASP A 283 8.40 9.85 19.21
C ASP A 283 7.06 9.22 19.62
N ARG A 284 6.13 10.01 20.18
CA ARG A 284 4.79 9.51 20.52
C ARG A 284 4.01 9.04 19.29
N VAL A 285 4.01 9.83 18.22
CA VAL A 285 3.34 9.44 16.97
C VAL A 285 3.95 8.17 16.38
N VAL A 286 5.28 8.04 16.40
CA VAL A 286 5.99 6.85 15.90
C VAL A 286 5.65 5.62 16.72
N GLU A 287 5.59 5.72 18.04
CA GLU A 287 5.18 4.60 18.89
C GLU A 287 3.70 4.23 18.69
N GLU A 288 2.81 5.20 18.47
CA GLU A 288 1.41 4.93 18.11
C GLU A 288 1.28 4.17 16.79
N ILE A 289 2.02 4.61 15.76
CA ILE A 289 2.09 3.91 14.47
C ILE A 289 2.60 2.48 14.67
N LYS A 290 3.71 2.29 15.39
CA LYS A 290 4.26 0.95 15.64
C LYS A 290 3.28 0.06 16.42
N ALA A 291 2.60 0.61 17.42
CA ALA A 291 1.64 -0.14 18.24
C ALA A 291 0.42 -0.60 17.43
N SER A 292 0.00 0.16 16.42
CA SER A 292 -1.09 -0.27 15.52
C SER A 292 -0.76 -1.47 14.62
N PHE A 293 0.51 -1.89 14.55
CA PHE A 293 0.99 -2.95 13.65
C PHE A 293 1.65 -4.14 14.36
N ASN A 294 1.38 -4.39 15.64
CA ASN A 294 1.87 -5.60 16.30
C ASN A 294 1.38 -6.86 15.55
N PRO A 295 2.29 -7.72 15.03
CA PRO A 295 1.91 -9.02 14.53
C PRO A 295 1.32 -9.84 15.68
N VAL A 296 0.34 -10.68 15.36
CA VAL A 296 -0.13 -11.74 16.26
C VAL A 296 1.10 -12.45 16.83
N PRO A 297 1.20 -12.69 18.16
CA PRO A 297 2.36 -13.34 18.74
C PRO A 297 2.62 -14.66 18.03
N GLU A 298 3.87 -14.90 17.62
CA GLU A 298 4.30 -16.22 17.17
C GLU A 298 3.85 -17.25 18.21
N GLU A 299 3.11 -18.28 17.78
CA GLU A 299 2.82 -19.41 18.64
C GLU A 299 4.15 -19.96 19.19
N PRO A 300 4.22 -20.28 20.48
CA PRO A 300 5.44 -20.80 21.07
C PRO A 300 5.83 -22.09 20.34
N ASP A 301 7.04 -22.09 19.79
CA ASP A 301 7.69 -23.22 19.15
C ASP A 301 7.68 -24.45 20.08
N GLU A 302 6.72 -25.36 19.86
CA GLU A 302 6.57 -26.61 20.65
C GLU A 302 7.75 -27.58 20.49
N THR A 303 8.79 -27.24 19.73
CA THR A 303 9.94 -28.13 19.50
C THR A 303 11.08 -28.01 20.53
N LYS A 304 10.93 -27.23 21.62
CA LYS A 304 11.98 -27.10 22.67
C LYS A 304 11.70 -27.72 24.04
N THR A 305 10.69 -28.57 24.19
CA THR A 305 10.44 -29.31 25.46
C THR A 305 10.63 -30.82 25.37
N ALA A 306 11.10 -31.38 24.25
CA ALA A 306 11.44 -32.79 24.12
C ALA A 306 12.97 -33.03 24.22
N SER A 307 13.62 -32.59 25.30
CA SER A 307 15.06 -32.88 25.52
C SER A 307 15.48 -32.91 27.00
N PHE A 308 14.59 -33.29 27.91
CA PHE A 308 14.99 -33.58 29.31
C PHE A 308 14.06 -34.63 29.92
N CYS A 309 14.22 -35.89 29.50
CA CYS A 309 13.93 -37.07 30.32
C CYS A 309 14.42 -38.33 29.60
N SER A 310 15.68 -38.68 29.81
CA SER A 310 16.13 -40.07 29.68
C SER A 310 16.62 -40.51 31.07
N PRO A 311 15.96 -41.49 31.72
CA PRO A 311 16.44 -42.05 32.96
C PRO A 311 17.59 -43.00 32.65
N GLY A 312 18.76 -42.76 33.26
CA GLY A 312 19.83 -43.74 33.27
C GLY A 312 19.42 -44.95 34.09
N LEU A 313 19.54 -46.15 33.51
CA LEU A 313 19.63 -47.41 34.24
C LEU A 313 20.38 -48.44 33.37
N SER A 314 21.33 -49.11 34.04
CA SER A 314 22.23 -50.22 33.66
C SER A 314 23.31 -49.94 32.62
#